data_AF-A0A2M7H3S9-F1
#
_entry.id   AF-A0A2M7H3S9-F1
#
_cell.length_a   1.000
_cell.length_b   1.000
_cell.length_c   1.000
_cell.angle_alpha   90.00
_cell.angle_beta   90.00
_cell.angle_gamma   90.00
#
_symmetry.space_group_name_H-M   'P 1'
#
loop_
_entity.id
_entity.type
_entity.pdbx_description
1 polymer ?
#
loop_
_entity_poly.entity_id
_entity_poly.type
_entity_poly.pdbx_seq_one_letter_code
_entity_poly.pdbx_strand_id
1 'polypeptide(L)'
;MRVTKQDIFNVKTQLQQEIQQYEKQLQELIVKQGMITKVAELAQSILEYNELERNIGDRTYIFALLSSPPESLRNPLVKSNLFSYIEAAETVSVELVDFLLNDFIQQIKFDIQNGEDDDPGLVQAEYKEYIIPGKIIAERFDEIEPLLEEMNRFCKVLQPNYDANEAQTVLEYGIRKSISADTRMDPTLHLLKEVKLQYLTPEARARLVDEVEEHLAIIRFEVAKDQNIAMDKAITMLEAREMNHGIPDSAPTPPQS
;
A
#
# COMPACT_ATOMS: atom_id res chain seq x y z
N MET A 1 -6.30 22.40 2.74
CA MET A 1 -5.15 23.34 2.79
C MET A 1 -4.30 23.09 1.54
N ARG A 2 -3.74 24.10 0.86
CA ARG A 2 -2.90 23.86 -0.33
C ARG A 2 -1.51 23.39 0.11
N VAL A 3 -1.07 22.23 -0.37
CA VAL A 3 0.29 21.70 -0.17
C VAL A 3 1.32 22.71 -0.68
N THR A 4 2.32 23.05 0.15
CA THR A 4 3.37 24.00 -0.23
C THR A 4 4.66 23.28 -0.64
N LYS A 5 5.54 24.00 -1.37
CA LYS A 5 6.89 23.51 -1.68
C LYS A 5 7.72 23.23 -0.42
N GLN A 6 7.46 23.97 0.67
CA GLN A 6 8.14 23.75 1.93
C GLN A 6 7.69 22.45 2.59
N ASP A 7 6.41 22.12 2.52
CA ASP A 7 5.87 20.86 3.05
C ASP A 7 6.47 19.67 2.30
N ILE A 8 6.48 19.72 0.96
CA ILE A 8 7.13 18.69 0.10
C ILE A 8 8.61 18.51 0.48
N PHE A 9 9.33 19.61 0.68
CA PHE A 9 10.74 19.58 1.06
C PHE A 9 10.95 18.92 2.44
N ASN A 10 10.12 19.26 3.42
CA ASN A 10 10.19 18.70 4.76
C ASN A 10 9.93 17.18 4.75
N VAL A 11 8.87 16.74 4.07
CA VAL A 11 8.52 15.33 3.90
C VAL A 11 9.66 14.57 3.23
N LYS A 12 10.21 15.10 2.12
CA LYS A 12 11.35 14.48 1.44
C LYS A 12 12.58 14.33 2.34
N THR A 13 12.88 15.35 3.13
CA THR A 13 14.01 15.32 4.06
C THR A 13 13.82 14.23 5.11
N GLN A 14 12.60 14.11 5.66
CA GLN A 14 12.25 13.06 6.60
C GLN A 14 12.37 11.66 5.96
N LEU A 15 11.77 11.45 4.78
CA LEU A 15 11.85 10.19 4.05
C LEU A 15 13.31 9.77 3.82
N GLN A 16 14.18 10.70 3.42
CA GLN A 16 15.59 10.42 3.19
C GLN A 16 16.32 10.00 4.48
N GLN A 17 16.03 10.64 5.61
CA GLN A 17 16.61 10.28 6.91
C GLN A 17 16.15 8.88 7.35
N GLU A 18 14.86 8.57 7.19
CA GLU A 18 14.29 7.27 7.53
C GLU A 18 14.87 6.16 6.65
N ILE A 19 15.01 6.38 5.33
CA ILE A 19 15.67 5.41 4.41
C ILE A 19 17.08 5.08 4.91
N GLN A 20 17.90 6.10 5.21
CA GLN A 20 19.27 5.90 5.69
C GLN A 20 19.31 5.13 7.02
N GLN A 21 18.35 5.40 7.91
CA GLN A 21 18.23 4.68 9.18
C GLN A 21 17.87 3.21 8.95
N TYR A 22 16.89 2.92 8.09
CA TYR A 22 16.49 1.55 7.80
C TYR A 22 17.57 0.78 7.03
N GLU A 23 18.28 1.40 6.09
CA GLU A 23 19.42 0.80 5.42
C GLU A 23 20.50 0.38 6.43
N LYS A 24 20.78 1.22 7.43
CA LYS A 24 21.71 0.88 8.51
C LYS A 24 21.21 -0.30 9.33
N GLN A 25 19.94 -0.31 9.73
CA GLN A 25 19.33 -1.43 10.46
C GLN A 25 19.37 -2.72 9.65
N LEU A 26 19.13 -2.65 8.34
CA LEU A 26 19.20 -3.79 7.43
C LEU A 26 20.61 -4.38 7.39
N GLN A 27 21.64 -3.55 7.29
CA GLN A 27 23.04 -4.02 7.33
C GLN A 27 23.41 -4.66 8.68
N GLU A 28 22.98 -4.06 9.79
CA GLU A 28 23.16 -4.65 11.12
C GLU A 28 22.46 -6.01 11.25
N LEU A 29 21.26 -6.13 10.68
CA LEU A 29 20.48 -7.36 10.68
C LEU A 29 21.15 -8.47 9.83
N ILE A 30 21.68 -8.14 8.65
CA ILE A 30 22.45 -9.07 7.81
C ILE A 30 23.63 -9.65 8.60
N VAL A 31 24.40 -8.80 9.29
CA VAL A 31 25.53 -9.25 10.13
C VAL A 31 25.03 -10.14 11.28
N LYS A 32 23.95 -9.74 11.95
CA LYS A 32 23.34 -10.51 13.05
C LYS A 32 22.88 -11.89 12.58
N GLN A 33 22.24 -12.00 11.41
CA GLN A 33 21.82 -13.29 10.84
C GLN A 33 23.00 -14.27 10.68
N GLY A 34 24.20 -13.76 10.40
CA GLY A 34 25.45 -14.54 10.35
C GLY A 34 25.82 -15.24 11.66
N MET A 35 25.35 -14.72 12.80
CA MET A 35 25.67 -15.23 14.14
C MET A 35 24.54 -16.06 14.77
N ILE A 36 23.31 -15.99 14.24
CA ILE A 36 22.18 -16.76 14.77
C ILE A 36 22.33 -18.23 14.40
N THR A 37 22.16 -19.11 15.40
CA THR A 37 22.27 -20.58 15.26
C THR A 37 20.95 -21.31 15.42
N LYS A 38 19.91 -20.67 15.98
CA LYS A 38 18.59 -21.28 16.14
C LYS A 38 17.70 -20.94 14.95
N VAL A 39 17.09 -21.98 14.35
CA VAL A 39 16.19 -21.85 13.19
C VAL A 39 15.09 -20.82 13.42
N ALA A 40 14.38 -20.87 14.56
CA ALA A 40 13.28 -19.96 14.85
C ALA A 40 13.72 -18.49 14.96
N GLU A 41 14.88 -18.24 15.59
CA GLU A 41 15.43 -16.88 15.70
C GLU A 41 15.92 -16.35 14.33
N LEU A 42 16.48 -17.23 13.48
CA LEU A 42 16.92 -16.87 12.14
C LEU A 42 15.74 -16.64 11.20
N ALA A 43 14.69 -17.45 11.27
CA ALA A 43 13.45 -17.28 10.53
C ALA A 43 12.79 -15.93 10.87
N GLN A 44 12.70 -15.59 12.16
CA GLN A 44 12.20 -14.28 12.58
C GLN A 44 13.06 -13.14 12.03
N SER A 45 14.39 -13.30 12.04
CA SER A 45 15.30 -12.30 11.49
C SER A 45 15.21 -12.16 9.97
N ILE A 46 14.83 -13.20 9.24
CA ILE A 46 14.53 -13.15 7.79
C ILE A 46 13.24 -12.38 7.53
N LEU A 47 12.21 -12.57 8.36
CA LEU A 47 10.96 -11.81 8.23
C LEU A 47 11.19 -10.32 8.50
N GLU A 48 11.95 -10.00 9.56
CA GLU A 48 12.36 -8.62 9.89
C GLU A 48 13.17 -7.98 8.75
N TYR A 49 14.01 -8.77 8.06
CA TYR A 49 14.75 -8.32 6.88
C TYR A 49 13.81 -7.93 5.73
N ASN A 50 12.86 -8.80 5.40
CA ASN A 50 11.89 -8.55 4.34
C ASN A 50 11.02 -7.30 4.65
N GLU A 51 10.64 -7.13 5.92
CA GLU A 51 9.89 -5.95 6.36
C GLU A 51 10.71 -4.66 6.21
N LEU A 52 11.99 -4.67 6.59
CA LEU A 52 12.89 -3.53 6.40
C LEU A 52 13.10 -3.21 4.91
N GLU A 53 13.28 -4.21 4.04
CA GLU A 53 13.36 -4.00 2.59
C GLU A 53 12.09 -3.34 2.04
N ARG A 54 10.91 -3.81 2.45
CA ARG A 54 9.64 -3.18 2.06
C ARG A 54 9.57 -1.73 2.52
N ASN A 55 9.89 -1.47 3.79
CA ASN A 55 9.87 -0.13 4.37
C ASN A 55 10.81 0.85 3.64
N ILE A 56 11.97 0.37 3.18
CA ILE A 56 12.91 1.15 2.35
C ILE A 56 12.33 1.38 0.96
N GLY A 57 11.79 0.33 0.33
CA GLY A 57 11.18 0.39 -1.00
C GLY A 57 10.05 1.40 -1.07
N ASP A 58 9.11 1.34 -0.13
CA ASP A 58 7.95 2.23 -0.06
C ASP A 58 8.38 3.70 0.09
N ARG A 59 9.28 3.99 1.03
CA ARG A 59 9.80 5.35 1.23
C ARG A 59 10.54 5.89 0.01
N THR A 60 11.30 5.03 -0.66
CA THR A 60 12.01 5.39 -1.90
C THR A 60 11.01 5.70 -3.01
N TYR A 61 9.94 4.90 -3.11
CA TYR A 61 8.88 5.08 -4.08
C TYR A 61 8.14 6.42 -3.90
N ILE A 62 7.77 6.76 -2.65
CA ILE A 62 7.20 8.08 -2.33
C ILE A 62 8.21 9.21 -2.59
N PHE A 63 9.46 9.05 -2.18
CA PHE A 63 10.47 10.09 -2.39
C PHE A 63 10.63 10.40 -3.88
N ALA A 64 10.59 9.38 -4.75
CA ALA A 64 10.63 9.55 -6.20
C ALA A 64 9.38 10.29 -6.72
N LEU A 65 8.18 9.96 -6.23
CA LEU A 65 6.95 10.70 -6.55
C LEU A 65 7.11 12.19 -6.22
N LEU A 66 7.49 12.51 -4.98
CA LEU A 66 7.62 13.90 -4.51
C LEU A 66 8.80 14.66 -5.13
N SER A 67 9.73 13.94 -5.76
CA SER A 67 10.84 14.52 -6.52
C SER A 67 10.53 14.71 -8.00
N SER A 68 9.42 14.15 -8.48
CA SER A 68 9.00 14.28 -9.87
C SER A 68 8.55 15.71 -10.16
N PRO A 69 8.69 16.19 -11.41
CA PRO A 69 8.17 17.49 -11.81
C PRO A 69 6.67 17.63 -11.47
N PRO A 70 6.19 18.82 -11.06
CA PRO A 70 4.77 19.01 -10.75
C PRO A 70 3.83 18.66 -11.90
N GLU A 71 4.26 18.83 -13.15
CA GLU A 71 3.45 18.42 -14.31
C GLU A 71 3.33 16.89 -14.43
N SER A 72 4.29 16.13 -13.91
CA SER A 72 4.25 14.66 -13.91
C SER A 72 3.21 14.13 -12.93
N LEU A 73 2.96 14.80 -11.80
CA LEU A 73 1.91 14.44 -10.84
C LEU A 73 0.50 14.56 -11.45
N ARG A 74 0.34 15.41 -12.47
CA ARG A 74 -0.91 15.61 -13.20
C ARG A 74 -1.11 14.62 -14.34
N ASN A 75 -0.13 13.77 -14.62
CA ASN A 75 -0.21 12.79 -15.70
C ASN A 75 -1.22 11.68 -15.36
N PRO A 76 -2.13 11.30 -16.27
CA PRO A 76 -3.04 10.17 -16.11
C PRO A 76 -2.38 8.88 -15.61
N LEU A 77 -1.15 8.57 -16.07
CA LEU A 77 -0.39 7.39 -15.64
C LEU A 77 0.08 7.47 -14.18
N VAL A 78 0.32 8.67 -13.65
CA VAL A 78 0.69 8.83 -12.24
C VAL A 78 -0.55 8.74 -11.37
N LYS A 79 -1.67 9.33 -11.84
CA LYS A 79 -2.98 9.23 -11.19
C LYS A 79 -3.50 7.79 -11.13
N SER A 80 -3.29 6.97 -12.17
CA SER A 80 -3.70 5.56 -12.17
C SER A 80 -2.89 4.70 -11.19
N ASN A 81 -1.68 5.15 -10.81
CA ASN A 81 -0.84 4.52 -9.79
C ASN A 81 -1.05 5.10 -8.38
N LEU A 82 -2.05 5.96 -8.16
CA LEU A 82 -2.30 6.59 -6.86
C LEU A 82 -2.40 5.55 -5.73
N PHE A 83 -3.07 4.42 -5.99
CA PHE A 83 -3.24 3.34 -5.02
C PHE A 83 -1.90 2.85 -4.49
N SER A 84 -0.96 2.53 -5.38
CA SER A 84 0.38 2.10 -5.02
C SER A 84 1.13 3.15 -4.19
N TYR A 85 0.90 4.43 -4.46
CA TYR A 85 1.48 5.52 -3.66
C TYR A 85 0.82 5.67 -2.29
N ILE A 86 -0.50 5.48 -2.18
CA ILE A 86 -1.18 5.52 -0.89
C ILE A 86 -0.79 4.31 -0.02
N GLU A 87 -0.72 3.12 -0.62
CA GLU A 87 -0.23 1.90 0.03
C GLU A 87 1.20 2.10 0.58
N ALA A 88 2.11 2.65 -0.23
CA ALA A 88 3.46 2.96 0.22
C ALA A 88 3.49 4.06 1.29
N ALA A 89 2.60 5.06 1.24
CA ALA A 89 2.54 6.12 2.22
C ALA A 89 2.09 5.65 3.62
N GLU A 90 1.25 4.62 3.70
CA GLU A 90 0.78 4.05 4.98
C GLU A 90 1.86 3.33 5.79
N THR A 91 2.89 2.82 5.13
CA THR A 91 4.07 2.27 5.82
C THR A 91 4.98 3.36 6.36
N VAL A 92 4.69 4.62 6.02
CA VAL A 92 5.37 5.82 6.52
C VAL A 92 4.54 6.50 7.61
N SER A 93 3.41 7.12 7.26
CA SER A 93 2.55 7.82 8.22
C SER A 93 1.16 8.19 7.66
N VAL A 94 0.19 8.37 8.55
CA VAL A 94 -1.18 8.82 8.19
C VAL A 94 -1.17 10.24 7.63
N GLU A 95 -0.30 11.11 8.14
CA GLU A 95 -0.16 12.48 7.66
C GLU A 95 0.33 12.53 6.20
N LEU A 96 1.18 11.57 5.79
CA LEU A 96 1.62 11.46 4.42
C LEU A 96 0.50 10.95 3.49
N VAL A 97 -0.31 10.02 3.96
CA VAL A 97 -1.52 9.59 3.26
C VAL A 97 -2.43 10.81 3.03
N ASP A 98 -2.76 11.54 4.09
CA ASP A 98 -3.57 12.76 4.02
C ASP A 98 -2.98 13.80 3.07
N PHE A 99 -1.67 13.96 3.08
CA PHE A 99 -0.95 14.87 2.20
C PHE A 99 -1.16 14.52 0.72
N LEU A 100 -0.95 13.26 0.33
CA LEU A 100 -1.09 12.79 -1.05
C LEU A 100 -2.55 12.84 -1.51
N LEU A 101 -3.48 12.47 -0.62
CA LEU A 101 -4.91 12.49 -0.89
C LEU A 101 -5.44 13.90 -1.13
N ASN A 102 -5.05 14.85 -0.28
CA ASN A 102 -5.47 16.24 -0.44
C ASN A 102 -4.98 16.82 -1.76
N ASP A 103 -3.75 16.53 -2.18
CA ASP A 103 -3.23 16.96 -3.47
C ASP A 103 -4.03 16.34 -4.63
N PHE A 104 -4.25 15.02 -4.61
CA PHE A 104 -5.01 14.31 -5.63
C PHE A 104 -6.46 14.83 -5.77
N ILE A 105 -7.17 15.01 -4.65
CA ILE A 105 -8.56 15.53 -4.65
C ILE A 105 -8.60 16.94 -5.25
N GLN A 106 -7.61 17.80 -4.94
CA GLN A 106 -7.56 19.15 -5.50
C GLN A 106 -7.28 19.12 -7.01
N GLN A 107 -6.45 18.18 -7.48
CA GLN A 107 -6.21 17.99 -8.91
C GLN A 107 -7.47 17.52 -9.64
N ILE A 108 -8.16 16.50 -9.13
CA ILE A 108 -9.45 16.07 -9.68
C ILE A 108 -10.42 17.25 -9.76
N LYS A 109 -10.58 18.02 -8.67
CA LYS A 109 -11.47 19.20 -8.65
C LYS A 109 -11.08 20.24 -9.70
N PHE A 110 -9.79 20.43 -9.95
CA PHE A 110 -9.30 21.34 -10.98
C PHE A 110 -9.61 20.82 -12.39
N ASP A 111 -9.36 19.54 -12.68
CA ASP A 111 -9.63 18.94 -13.98
C ASP A 111 -11.12 19.01 -14.33
N ILE A 112 -11.95 18.66 -13.33
CA ILE A 112 -13.42 18.79 -13.35
C ILE A 112 -13.88 20.21 -13.72
N GLN A 113 -13.24 21.23 -13.14
CA GLN A 113 -13.65 22.62 -13.32
C GLN A 113 -13.21 23.22 -14.65
N ASN A 114 -12.19 22.66 -15.30
CA ASN A 114 -11.63 23.18 -16.54
C ASN A 114 -12.09 22.43 -17.80
N GLY A 115 -12.83 21.32 -17.67
CA GLY A 115 -13.40 20.61 -18.82
C GLY A 115 -12.36 19.99 -19.76
N GLU A 116 -11.16 19.67 -19.26
CA GLU A 116 -10.10 19.05 -20.07
C GLU A 116 -10.39 17.55 -20.40
N ASP A 117 -11.48 16.97 -19.87
CA ASP A 117 -11.91 15.57 -20.09
C ASP A 117 -13.42 15.45 -20.43
N ASP A 118 -13.87 16.16 -21.46
CA ASP A 118 -15.28 16.15 -21.93
C ASP A 118 -15.63 14.94 -22.83
N ASP A 119 -14.86 13.85 -22.82
CA ASP A 119 -15.22 12.59 -23.52
C ASP A 119 -15.92 11.63 -22.55
N PRO A 120 -17.25 11.42 -22.67
CA PRO A 120 -18.02 10.54 -21.80
C PRO A 120 -17.50 9.09 -21.76
N GLY A 121 -16.83 8.62 -22.83
CA GLY A 121 -16.30 7.27 -22.95
C GLY A 121 -15.00 7.06 -22.17
N LEU A 122 -14.09 8.04 -22.22
CA LEU A 122 -12.91 8.10 -21.34
C LEU A 122 -13.34 8.36 -19.90
N VAL A 123 -14.33 9.23 -19.69
CA VAL A 123 -14.89 9.48 -18.35
C VAL A 123 -15.44 8.21 -17.70
N GLN A 124 -16.23 7.38 -18.39
CA GLN A 124 -16.76 6.15 -17.79
C GLN A 124 -15.71 5.05 -17.55
N ALA A 125 -14.60 5.06 -18.30
CA ALA A 125 -13.50 4.11 -18.17
C ALA A 125 -12.46 4.57 -17.14
N GLU A 126 -12.01 5.82 -17.23
CA GLU A 126 -11.01 6.43 -16.38
C GLU A 126 -11.58 6.91 -15.04
N TYR A 127 -12.86 7.33 -14.93
CA TYR A 127 -13.40 7.64 -13.59
C TYR A 127 -13.60 6.37 -12.76
N LYS A 128 -13.83 5.19 -13.36
CA LYS A 128 -13.69 3.92 -12.61
C LYS A 128 -12.27 3.71 -12.11
N GLU A 129 -11.26 4.32 -12.72
CA GLU A 129 -9.86 4.28 -12.25
C GLU A 129 -9.53 5.47 -11.31
N TYR A 130 -10.23 6.61 -11.41
CA TYR A 130 -10.08 7.81 -10.56
C TYR A 130 -11.07 7.91 -9.40
N ILE A 131 -12.05 7.00 -9.31
CA ILE A 131 -12.91 6.85 -8.15
C ILE A 131 -11.99 6.45 -7.00
N ILE A 132 -11.80 7.45 -6.15
CA ILE A 132 -11.18 7.40 -4.85
C ILE A 132 -11.27 5.99 -4.26
N PRO A 133 -10.12 5.30 -4.06
CA PRO A 133 -10.07 4.03 -3.35
C PRO A 133 -10.97 4.05 -2.13
N GLY A 134 -11.74 2.98 -1.91
CA GLY A 134 -12.49 2.78 -0.67
C GLY A 134 -11.64 2.80 0.60
N LYS A 135 -10.31 2.90 0.47
CA LYS A 135 -9.34 3.10 1.54
C LYS A 135 -9.35 4.51 2.11
N ILE A 136 -9.52 5.50 1.22
CA ILE A 136 -9.82 6.90 1.61
C ILE A 136 -11.15 6.94 2.36
N ILE A 137 -12.09 6.10 1.92
CA ILE A 137 -13.37 5.92 2.58
C ILE A 137 -13.18 5.19 3.93
N ALA A 138 -12.20 4.29 4.08
CA ALA A 138 -12.00 3.52 5.31
C ALA A 138 -11.12 4.20 6.37
N GLU A 139 -10.27 5.17 6.04
CA GLU A 139 -9.36 5.81 7.01
C GLU A 139 -9.74 7.25 7.41
N ARG A 140 -10.61 7.91 6.63
CA ARG A 140 -11.14 9.27 6.90
C ARG A 140 -12.66 9.25 7.05
N PHE A 141 -13.14 8.57 8.10
CA PHE A 141 -14.57 8.33 8.32
C PHE A 141 -15.45 9.57 8.30
N ASP A 142 -14.89 10.71 8.71
CA ASP A 142 -15.53 12.01 8.76
C ASP A 142 -15.67 12.68 7.38
N GLU A 143 -14.83 12.33 6.41
CA GLU A 143 -14.85 12.94 5.07
C GLU A 143 -15.51 12.08 3.98
N ILE A 144 -15.85 10.83 4.28
CA ILE A 144 -16.49 9.90 3.32
C ILE A 144 -17.74 10.48 2.68
N GLU A 145 -18.72 10.86 3.50
CA GLU A 145 -20.02 11.27 3.00
C GLU A 145 -19.92 12.56 2.18
N PRO A 146 -19.24 13.62 2.65
CA PRO A 146 -19.00 14.83 1.86
C PRO A 146 -18.32 14.56 0.51
N LEU A 147 -17.37 13.61 0.49
CA LEU A 147 -16.64 13.23 -0.71
C LEU A 147 -17.54 12.46 -1.69
N LEU A 148 -18.30 11.48 -1.20
CA LEU A 148 -19.27 10.72 -2.00
C LEU A 148 -20.38 11.62 -2.55
N GLU A 149 -20.87 12.57 -1.76
CA GLU A 149 -21.85 13.57 -2.20
C GLU A 149 -21.31 14.44 -3.34
N GLU A 150 -20.08 14.95 -3.20
CA GLU A 150 -19.45 15.78 -4.23
C GLU A 150 -19.14 14.99 -5.50
N MET A 151 -18.72 13.73 -5.36
CA MET A 151 -18.53 12.82 -6.50
C MET A 151 -19.85 12.53 -7.21
N ASN A 152 -20.92 12.23 -6.46
CA ASN A 152 -22.24 12.01 -7.04
C ASN A 152 -22.81 13.25 -7.72
N ARG A 153 -22.56 14.44 -7.15
CA ARG A 153 -22.92 15.71 -7.78
C ARG A 153 -22.21 15.85 -9.13
N PHE A 154 -20.92 15.54 -9.18
CA PHE A 154 -20.13 15.63 -10.40
C PHE A 154 -20.56 14.61 -11.46
N CYS A 155 -20.77 13.34 -11.08
CA CYS A 155 -21.25 12.30 -12.01
C CYS A 155 -22.61 12.67 -12.63
N LYS A 156 -23.51 13.32 -11.88
CA LYS A 156 -24.78 13.84 -12.42
C LYS A 156 -24.62 15.00 -13.41
N VAL A 157 -23.56 15.80 -13.27
CA VAL A 157 -23.26 16.88 -14.21
C VAL A 157 -22.81 16.30 -15.55
N LEU A 158 -22.00 15.24 -15.53
CA LEU A 158 -21.49 14.58 -16.73
C LEU A 158 -22.50 13.62 -17.37
N GLN A 159 -23.24 12.89 -16.56
CA GLN A 159 -24.23 11.91 -16.96
C GLN A 159 -25.58 12.28 -16.34
N PRO A 160 -26.48 12.96 -17.07
CA PRO A 160 -27.76 13.43 -16.52
C PRO A 160 -28.69 12.32 -16.01
N ASN A 161 -28.48 11.08 -16.47
CA ASN A 161 -29.18 9.88 -16.02
C ASN A 161 -28.48 9.14 -14.86
N TYR A 162 -27.44 9.72 -14.25
CA TYR A 162 -26.74 9.13 -13.11
C TYR A 162 -27.65 8.99 -11.90
N ASP A 163 -27.91 7.75 -11.50
CA ASP A 163 -28.89 7.39 -10.49
C ASP A 163 -28.25 6.77 -9.24
N ALA A 164 -29.07 6.40 -8.26
CA ALA A 164 -28.59 5.81 -7.01
C ALA A 164 -27.95 4.42 -7.20
N ASN A 165 -28.30 3.69 -8.27
CA ASN A 165 -27.74 2.36 -8.55
C ASN A 165 -26.33 2.48 -9.14
N GLU A 166 -26.10 3.47 -10.01
CA GLU A 166 -24.77 3.78 -10.53
C GLU A 166 -23.85 4.27 -9.40
N ALA A 167 -24.35 5.11 -8.49
CA ALA A 167 -23.64 5.52 -7.27
C ALA A 167 -23.24 4.33 -6.38
N GLN A 168 -24.16 3.38 -6.17
CA GLN A 168 -23.87 2.15 -5.42
C GLN A 168 -22.77 1.32 -6.11
N THR A 169 -22.85 1.15 -7.43
CA THR A 169 -21.87 0.35 -8.20
C THR A 169 -20.47 0.93 -8.09
N VAL A 170 -20.37 2.26 -8.16
CA VAL A 170 -19.12 3.02 -7.98
C VAL A 170 -18.56 2.84 -6.57
N LEU A 171 -19.41 2.95 -5.55
CA LEU A 171 -19.03 2.74 -4.15
C LEU A 171 -18.55 1.31 -3.88
N GLU A 172 -19.28 0.30 -4.38
CA GLU A 172 -18.89 -1.13 -4.29
C GLU A 172 -17.52 -1.36 -4.95
N TYR A 173 -17.31 -0.78 -6.14
CA TYR A 173 -16.03 -0.90 -6.84
C TYR A 173 -14.87 -0.26 -6.06
N GLY A 174 -15.05 0.95 -5.53
CA GLY A 174 -14.03 1.62 -4.72
C GLY A 174 -13.65 0.81 -3.48
N ILE A 175 -14.65 0.26 -2.77
CA ILE A 175 -14.43 -0.60 -1.60
C ILE A 175 -13.72 -1.89 -2.00
N ARG A 176 -14.11 -2.55 -3.09
CA ARG A 176 -13.41 -3.77 -3.57
C ARG A 176 -11.97 -3.52 -3.96
N LYS A 177 -11.69 -2.40 -4.63
CA LYS A 177 -10.31 -2.00 -4.93
C LYS A 177 -9.53 -1.75 -3.65
N SER A 178 -10.15 -1.17 -2.62
CA SER A 178 -9.54 -1.07 -1.29
C SER A 178 -9.22 -2.45 -0.72
N ILE A 179 -10.16 -3.39 -0.73
CA ILE A 179 -9.94 -4.76 -0.23
C ILE A 179 -8.76 -5.45 -0.94
N SER A 180 -8.57 -5.20 -2.24
CA SER A 180 -7.47 -5.80 -2.99
C SER A 180 -6.12 -5.12 -2.79
N ALA A 181 -6.14 -3.85 -2.40
CA ALA A 181 -4.97 -2.98 -2.20
C ALA A 181 -4.42 -3.03 -0.77
N ASP A 182 -5.22 -3.52 0.17
CA ASP A 182 -5.03 -3.22 1.58
C ASP A 182 -4.38 -4.38 2.36
N THR A 183 -3.49 -4.01 3.27
CA THR A 183 -2.88 -4.92 4.26
C THR A 183 -3.50 -4.72 5.66
N ARG A 184 -4.39 -3.73 5.83
CA ARG A 184 -5.08 -3.31 7.05
C ARG A 184 -6.60 -3.34 6.86
N MET A 185 -7.16 -4.54 6.72
CA MET A 185 -8.60 -4.78 6.52
C MET A 185 -9.52 -4.31 7.67
N ASP A 186 -8.98 -4.04 8.86
CA ASP A 186 -9.77 -3.71 10.06
C ASP A 186 -10.50 -2.35 9.94
N PRO A 187 -9.85 -1.25 9.51
CA PRO A 187 -10.53 0.00 9.13
C PRO A 187 -11.66 -0.19 8.10
N THR A 188 -11.43 -0.99 7.06
CA THR A 188 -12.45 -1.28 6.03
C THR A 188 -13.63 -2.07 6.61
N LEU A 189 -13.37 -2.97 7.55
CA LEU A 189 -14.42 -3.71 8.27
C LEU A 189 -15.23 -2.78 9.18
N HIS A 190 -14.55 -1.86 9.90
CA HIS A 190 -15.19 -0.85 10.75
C HIS A 190 -16.08 0.09 9.94
N LEU A 191 -15.59 0.56 8.78
CA LEU A 191 -16.38 1.33 7.80
C LEU A 191 -17.73 0.65 7.51
N LEU A 192 -17.64 -0.59 7.07
CA LEU A 192 -18.79 -1.35 6.59
C LEU A 192 -19.74 -1.74 7.72
N LYS A 193 -19.25 -1.85 8.96
CA LYS A 193 -20.06 -2.25 10.12
C LYS A 193 -20.68 -1.06 10.85
N GLU A 194 -19.97 0.06 10.94
CA GLU A 194 -20.30 1.14 11.88
C GLU A 194 -20.74 2.44 11.20
N VAL A 195 -20.34 2.68 9.95
CA VAL A 195 -20.69 3.91 9.23
C VAL A 195 -21.91 3.67 8.33
N LYS A 196 -22.90 4.55 8.43
CA LYS A 196 -24.04 4.53 7.51
C LYS A 196 -23.63 5.20 6.20
N LEU A 197 -23.57 4.42 5.13
CA LEU A 197 -23.26 4.91 3.77
C LEU A 197 -24.58 5.00 3.01
N GLN A 198 -25.02 6.22 2.69
CA GLN A 198 -26.33 6.49 2.09
C GLN A 198 -26.63 5.68 0.82
N TYR A 199 -25.61 5.42 0.00
CA TYR A 199 -25.74 4.73 -1.29
C TYR A 199 -25.40 3.24 -1.23
N LEU A 200 -25.15 2.67 -0.03
CA LEU A 200 -24.86 1.25 0.13
C LEU A 200 -26.06 0.51 0.70
N THR A 201 -26.67 -0.36 -0.11
CA THR A 201 -27.78 -1.22 0.34
C THR A 201 -27.32 -2.21 1.42
N PRO A 202 -28.23 -2.68 2.29
CA PRO A 202 -27.91 -3.71 3.27
C PRO A 202 -27.33 -4.99 2.65
N GLU A 203 -27.87 -5.42 1.50
CA GLU A 203 -27.36 -6.62 0.81
C GLU A 203 -25.95 -6.40 0.24
N ALA A 204 -25.67 -5.24 -0.36
CA ALA A 204 -24.34 -4.93 -0.86
C ALA A 204 -23.32 -4.81 0.28
N ARG A 205 -23.72 -4.18 1.39
CA ARG A 205 -22.90 -4.09 2.61
C ARG A 205 -22.54 -5.47 3.14
N ALA A 206 -23.51 -6.38 3.27
CA ALA A 206 -23.25 -7.74 3.76
C ALA A 206 -22.24 -8.47 2.87
N ARG A 207 -22.40 -8.41 1.54
CA ARG A 207 -21.43 -9.00 0.60
C ARG A 207 -20.03 -8.42 0.73
N LEU A 208 -19.89 -7.10 0.85
CA LEU A 208 -18.59 -6.47 1.02
C LEU A 208 -17.94 -6.86 2.35
N VAL A 209 -18.72 -7.02 3.43
CA VAL A 209 -18.18 -7.52 4.70
C VAL A 209 -17.66 -8.95 4.55
N ASP A 210 -18.42 -9.83 3.89
CA ASP A 210 -18.00 -11.21 3.63
C ASP A 210 -16.70 -11.22 2.79
N GLU A 211 -16.61 -10.38 1.75
CA GLU A 211 -15.41 -10.22 0.91
C GLU A 211 -14.18 -9.74 1.73
N VAL A 212 -14.36 -8.79 2.66
CA VAL A 212 -13.28 -8.34 3.57
C VAL A 212 -12.85 -9.48 4.50
N GLU A 213 -13.79 -10.21 5.08
CA GLU A 213 -13.50 -11.31 6.00
C GLU A 213 -12.80 -12.49 5.30
N GLU A 214 -13.17 -12.78 4.04
CA GLU A 214 -12.47 -13.73 3.18
C GLU A 214 -11.03 -13.26 2.91
N HIS A 215 -10.84 -11.99 2.55
CA HIS A 215 -9.50 -11.45 2.29
C HIS A 215 -8.62 -11.46 3.55
N LEU A 216 -9.19 -11.16 4.72
CA LEU A 216 -8.52 -11.30 6.02
C LEU A 216 -8.03 -12.74 6.26
N ALA A 217 -8.83 -13.74 5.89
CA ALA A 217 -8.44 -15.13 6.01
C ALA A 217 -7.27 -15.48 5.07
N ILE A 218 -7.28 -14.95 3.84
CA ILE A 218 -6.18 -15.08 2.87
C ILE A 218 -4.90 -14.46 3.43
N ILE A 219 -4.95 -13.22 3.92
CA ILE A 219 -3.79 -12.52 4.50
C ILE A 219 -3.21 -13.31 5.68
N ARG A 220 -4.07 -13.82 6.57
CA ARG A 220 -3.63 -14.64 7.71
C ARG A 220 -2.94 -15.93 7.25
N PHE A 221 -3.47 -16.56 6.20
CA PHE A 221 -2.85 -17.72 5.59
C PHE A 221 -1.49 -17.39 4.96
N GLU A 222 -1.38 -16.25 4.25
CA GLU A 222 -0.13 -15.78 3.66
C GLU A 222 0.94 -15.49 4.71
N VAL A 223 0.59 -14.84 5.82
CA VAL A 223 1.51 -14.63 6.95
C VAL A 223 2.04 -15.96 7.49
N ALA A 224 1.17 -16.95 7.68
CA ALA A 224 1.59 -18.28 8.13
C ALA A 224 2.47 -18.99 7.09
N LYS A 225 2.17 -18.82 5.79
CA LYS A 225 2.99 -19.33 4.70
C LYS A 225 4.37 -18.69 4.66
N ASP A 226 4.46 -17.38 4.83
CA ASP A 226 5.74 -16.65 4.85
C ASP A 226 6.60 -17.03 6.05
N GLN A 227 5.97 -17.30 7.21
CA GLN A 227 6.67 -17.88 8.36
C GLN A 227 7.29 -19.24 8.02
N ASN A 228 6.54 -20.12 7.36
CA ASN A 228 7.08 -21.42 6.93
C ASN A 228 8.23 -21.27 5.93
N ILE A 229 8.08 -20.39 4.94
CA ILE A 229 9.14 -20.08 3.95
C ILE A 229 10.40 -19.54 4.66
N ALA A 230 10.23 -18.65 5.63
CA ALA A 230 11.34 -18.11 6.41
C ALA A 230 12.03 -19.19 7.26
N MET A 231 11.28 -20.14 7.82
CA MET A 231 11.84 -21.29 8.53
C MET A 231 12.65 -22.20 7.61
N ASP A 232 12.12 -22.53 6.43
CA ASP A 232 12.83 -23.37 5.44
C ASP A 232 14.12 -22.70 4.96
N LYS A 233 14.07 -21.38 4.72
CA LYS A 233 15.25 -20.59 4.37
C LYS A 233 16.27 -20.56 5.52
N ALA A 234 15.82 -20.44 6.77
CA ALA A 234 16.69 -20.50 7.94
C ALA A 234 17.39 -21.85 8.08
N ILE A 235 16.68 -22.97 7.86
CA ILE A 235 17.28 -24.32 7.86
C ILE A 235 18.37 -24.41 6.78
N THR A 236 18.04 -24.04 5.54
CA THR A 236 18.97 -24.08 4.40
C THR A 236 20.23 -23.25 4.67
N MET A 237 20.07 -22.06 5.27
CA MET A 237 21.20 -21.19 5.63
C MET A 237 22.11 -21.80 6.70
N LEU A 238 21.55 -22.50 7.69
CA LEU A 238 22.32 -23.16 8.74
C LEU A 238 23.04 -24.41 8.19
N GLU A 239 22.35 -25.24 7.40
CA GLU A 239 22.94 -26.41 6.75
C GLU A 239 24.11 -26.02 5.84
N ALA A 240 23.97 -24.94 5.04
CA ALA A 240 25.04 -24.43 4.20
C ALA A 240 26.26 -23.96 5.01
N ARG A 241 26.04 -23.40 6.20
CA ARG A 241 27.14 -23.01 7.11
C ARG A 241 27.85 -24.23 7.68
N GLU A 242 27.11 -25.24 8.10
CA GLU A 242 27.69 -26.48 8.61
C GLU A 242 28.53 -27.19 7.54
N MET A 243 28.05 -27.24 6.29
CA MET A 243 28.83 -27.80 5.17
C MET A 243 30.12 -27.02 4.90
N ASN A 244 30.10 -25.69 5.00
CA ASN A 244 31.28 -24.84 4.81
C ASN A 244 32.26 -24.87 5.99
N HIS A 245 31.79 -25.14 7.21
CA HIS A 245 32.64 -25.34 8.40
C HIS A 245 33.07 -26.80 8.60
N GLY A 246 32.49 -27.74 7.85
CA GLY A 246 32.72 -29.18 7.92
C GLY A 246 33.83 -29.73 7.02
N ILE A 247 34.69 -28.89 6.43
CA ILE A 247 35.94 -29.33 5.77
C ILE A 247 37.09 -29.22 6.78
N PRO A 248 37.45 -30.28 7.53
CA PRO A 248 38.77 -30.36 8.13
C PRO A 248 39.79 -30.62 7.02
N ASP A 249 40.91 -29.91 7.07
CA ASP A 249 42.15 -30.23 6.35
C ASP A 249 42.39 -31.75 6.40
N SER A 250 42.12 -32.45 5.30
CA SER A 250 42.84 -33.68 5.02
C SER A 250 44.26 -33.26 4.64
N ALA A 251 45.06 -32.92 5.64
CA ALA A 251 46.50 -32.81 5.50
C ALA A 251 46.99 -34.09 4.83
N PRO A 252 47.78 -34.01 3.74
CA PRO A 252 48.31 -35.19 3.11
C PRO A 252 49.21 -35.90 4.12
N THR A 253 48.81 -37.12 4.50
CA THR A 253 49.66 -38.03 5.26
C THR A 253 50.99 -38.16 4.49
N PRO A 254 52.15 -37.85 5.10
CA PRO A 254 53.40 -38.04 4.39
C PRO A 254 53.58 -39.54 4.12
N PRO A 255 54.07 -39.92 2.93
CA PRO A 255 54.29 -41.32 2.60
C PRO A 255 55.29 -41.90 3.59
N GLN A 256 54.90 -42.98 4.26
CA GLN A 256 55.84 -43.80 4.99
C GLN A 256 56.61 -44.67 3.99
N SER A 257 57.93 -44.46 3.98
CA SER A 257 59.00 -45.30 3.42
C SER A 257 59.33 -45.11 1.94
#